data_AF-A0A9D8N2L3-F1
#
_entry.id   AF-A0A9D8N2L3-F1
#
_cell.length_a   1.000
_cell.length_b   1.000
_cell.length_c   1.000
_cell.angle_alpha   90.00
_cell.angle_beta   90.00
_cell.angle_gamma   90.00
#
_symmetry.space_group_name_H-M   'P 1'
#
loop_
_entity.id
_entity.type
_entity.pdbx_description
1 polymer ?
#
loop_
_entity_poly.entity_id
_entity_poly.type
_entity_poly.pdbx_seq_one_letter_code
_entity_poly.pdbx_strand_id
1 'polypeptide(L)'
;MTNAAVAACASNQIDVAGNGSNCVDSKFELTTTSLSASDTFKFAISAEGTFYVDCGDGGTLSGTGTSGKTISKSTNFSVSYTCTWTTAGAHKIKFGGAATEYSIVGLDVTSDNAAITFYTAVSNNAVKIASVSGSLAAVFPQLGSSASQIPQFIDTFRGATNLTSIPSTLFSGGNLTGGSNAKYMFYKTFGDCTGLTAIPAGLFADVTSAANSMFYKTFDGCTSLSGFIPSTAFAGLIANNSPTATSMWSDTFNGTQLLTSCPSGTVQYTTQYESNWDGKVSCNCTGANFYAAGTCTACPAGYDSNTNNGKTDVSQCQISCAAGTFVATPATVGSTDYTRLEYIENPNGKYINTGFTHNPNATTIRGVLRVGVSANLPNSKNVNFIGNQVSKSGGYSLGWNAYFKLWTEAPN
;
A
#
# COMPACT_ATOMS: atom_id res chain seq x y z
N MET A 1 -43.18 3.56 -17.14
CA MET A 1 -42.40 3.50 -15.89
C MET A 1 -40.96 3.26 -16.27
N THR A 2 -40.13 4.30 -16.23
CA THR A 2 -38.70 4.18 -16.55
C THR A 2 -38.04 3.37 -15.46
N ASN A 3 -37.48 2.22 -15.84
CA ASN A 3 -36.68 1.37 -14.98
C ASN A 3 -35.44 2.20 -14.58
N ALA A 4 -35.46 2.84 -13.41
CA ALA A 4 -34.30 3.53 -12.89
C ALA A 4 -33.23 2.46 -12.69
N ALA A 5 -32.15 2.52 -13.47
CA ALA A 5 -31.01 1.64 -13.28
C ALA A 5 -30.54 1.80 -11.83
N VAL A 6 -30.64 0.73 -11.04
CA VAL A 6 -30.12 0.75 -9.67
C VAL A 6 -28.61 0.95 -9.82
N ALA A 7 -28.08 2.00 -9.18
CA ALA A 7 -26.67 2.30 -9.23
C ALA A 7 -25.89 1.10 -8.68
N ALA A 8 -25.02 0.51 -9.50
CA ALA A 8 -24.13 -0.55 -9.04
C ALA A 8 -23.13 0.01 -8.02
N CYS A 9 -22.77 -0.80 -7.02
CA CYS A 9 -21.74 -0.42 -6.06
C CYS A 9 -20.41 -0.10 -6.76
N ALA A 10 -19.62 0.81 -6.18
CA ALA A 10 -18.31 1.15 -6.71
C ALA A 10 -17.38 -0.08 -6.71
N SER A 11 -16.34 -0.06 -7.55
CA SER A 11 -15.43 -1.21 -7.70
C SER A 11 -14.70 -1.60 -6.41
N ASN A 12 -14.52 -0.66 -5.49
CA ASN A 12 -13.94 -0.84 -4.15
C ASN A 12 -14.99 -1.13 -3.07
N GLN A 13 -16.22 -1.44 -3.44
CA GLN A 13 -17.30 -1.76 -2.51
C GLN A 13 -17.77 -3.21 -2.67
N ILE A 14 -18.46 -3.68 -1.64
CA ILE A 14 -19.13 -4.96 -1.55
C ILE A 14 -20.64 -4.67 -1.55
N ASP A 15 -21.34 -5.22 -2.54
CA ASP A 15 -22.80 -5.21 -2.59
C ASP A 15 -23.36 -6.32 -1.70
N VAL A 16 -23.76 -5.96 -0.48
CA VAL A 16 -24.20 -6.90 0.55
C VAL A 16 -25.57 -7.49 0.23
N ALA A 17 -26.43 -6.70 -0.45
CA ALA A 17 -27.79 -7.09 -0.80
C ALA A 17 -27.92 -7.72 -2.20
N GLY A 18 -26.87 -7.63 -3.03
CA GLY A 18 -26.85 -8.17 -4.40
C GLY A 18 -27.71 -7.40 -5.39
N ASN A 19 -28.14 -6.19 -5.03
CA ASN A 19 -29.03 -5.34 -5.81
C ASN A 19 -28.53 -3.90 -5.96
N GLY A 20 -27.31 -3.58 -5.51
CA GLY A 20 -26.70 -2.26 -5.56
C GLY A 20 -27.21 -1.25 -4.52
N SER A 21 -28.20 -1.61 -3.68
CA SER A 21 -28.79 -0.67 -2.72
C SER A 21 -28.11 -0.65 -1.35
N ASN A 22 -27.21 -1.59 -1.07
CA ASN A 22 -26.48 -1.69 0.19
C ASN A 22 -25.00 -2.02 -0.07
N CYS A 23 -24.22 -0.95 -0.27
CA CYS A 23 -22.79 -1.02 -0.57
C CYS A 23 -21.98 -0.67 0.68
N VAL A 24 -21.00 -1.52 1.00
CA VAL A 24 -20.02 -1.27 2.07
C VAL A 24 -18.61 -1.27 1.49
N ASP A 25 -17.70 -0.49 2.06
CA ASP A 25 -16.34 -0.41 1.55
C ASP A 25 -15.58 -1.73 1.78
N SER A 26 -14.92 -2.20 0.72
CA SER A 26 -13.88 -3.22 0.77
C SER A 26 -12.66 -2.61 1.46
N LYS A 27 -12.14 -3.31 2.47
CA LYS A 27 -10.98 -2.87 3.25
C LYS A 27 -9.73 -3.66 2.92
N PHE A 28 -9.90 -4.95 2.60
CA PHE A 28 -8.83 -5.87 2.23
C PHE A 28 -9.31 -6.74 1.07
N GLU A 29 -8.43 -6.99 0.10
CA GLU A 29 -8.71 -7.85 -1.04
C GLU A 29 -7.57 -8.83 -1.26
N LEU A 30 -7.91 -10.02 -1.75
CA LEU A 30 -6.95 -10.98 -2.25
C LEU A 30 -7.43 -11.56 -3.58
N THR A 31 -6.49 -12.07 -4.37
CA THR A 31 -6.80 -12.84 -5.59
C THR A 31 -6.23 -14.23 -5.44
N THR A 32 -7.04 -15.25 -5.72
CA THR A 32 -6.61 -16.64 -5.71
C THR A 32 -5.81 -16.98 -6.98
N THR A 33 -4.91 -17.94 -6.92
CA THR A 33 -4.34 -18.51 -8.16
C THR A 33 -5.36 -19.40 -8.85
N SER A 34 -5.22 -19.57 -10.18
CA SER A 34 -6.12 -20.40 -11.01
C SER A 34 -6.58 -21.68 -10.31
N LEU A 35 -7.81 -21.64 -9.80
CA LEU A 35 -8.48 -22.74 -9.13
C LEU A 35 -9.14 -23.63 -10.18
N SER A 36 -9.15 -24.95 -9.94
CA SER A 36 -10.04 -25.82 -10.71
C SER A 36 -11.51 -25.51 -10.39
N ALA A 37 -12.45 -25.92 -11.23
CA ALA A 37 -13.88 -25.70 -10.95
C ALA A 37 -14.38 -26.44 -9.69
N SER A 38 -13.63 -27.42 -9.19
CA SER A 38 -13.93 -28.14 -7.94
C SER A 38 -13.13 -27.63 -6.73
N ASP A 39 -12.18 -26.72 -6.95
CA ASP A 39 -11.40 -26.16 -5.86
C ASP A 39 -12.25 -25.18 -5.05
N THR A 40 -11.96 -25.12 -3.75
CA THR A 40 -12.59 -24.16 -2.84
C THR A 40 -11.52 -23.34 -2.15
N PHE A 41 -11.83 -22.08 -1.88
CA PHE A 41 -11.00 -21.23 -1.05
C PHE A 41 -11.64 -21.14 0.33
N LYS A 42 -10.89 -21.56 1.35
CA LYS A 42 -11.36 -21.58 2.72
C LYS A 42 -10.62 -20.54 3.54
N PHE A 43 -11.33 -19.98 4.49
CA PHE A 43 -10.75 -19.11 5.49
C PHE A 43 -11.46 -19.31 6.82
N ALA A 44 -10.76 -19.04 7.91
CA ALA A 44 -11.34 -19.07 9.24
C ALA A 44 -11.20 -17.70 9.90
N ILE A 45 -12.24 -17.25 10.60
CA ILE A 45 -12.23 -16.02 11.40
C ILE A 45 -12.37 -16.38 12.87
N SER A 46 -11.39 -15.96 13.68
CA SER A 46 -11.33 -16.14 15.15
C SER A 46 -11.52 -14.81 15.87
N ALA A 47 -12.61 -14.11 15.52
CA ALA A 47 -12.96 -12.79 16.05
C ALA A 47 -14.48 -12.60 16.08
N GLU A 48 -14.97 -11.85 17.06
CA GLU A 48 -16.35 -11.33 17.03
C GLU A 48 -16.46 -10.15 16.08
N GLY A 49 -17.66 -9.96 15.53
CA GLY A 49 -17.96 -8.80 14.71
C GLY A 49 -18.87 -9.12 13.54
N THR A 50 -19.09 -8.09 12.73
CA THR A 50 -19.81 -8.19 11.46
C THR A 50 -18.80 -8.01 10.33
N PHE A 51 -18.71 -9.02 9.49
CA PHE A 51 -17.80 -9.07 8.35
C PHE A 51 -18.59 -9.17 7.05
N TYR A 52 -18.05 -8.60 5.99
CA TYR A 52 -18.62 -8.70 4.65
C TYR A 52 -17.60 -9.37 3.75
N VAL A 53 -17.99 -10.45 3.08
CA VAL A 53 -17.12 -11.19 2.17
C VAL A 53 -17.81 -11.37 0.83
N ASP A 54 -17.21 -10.78 -0.19
CA ASP A 54 -17.59 -11.01 -1.58
C ASP A 54 -16.58 -11.98 -2.19
N CYS A 55 -17.03 -13.19 -2.53
CA CYS A 55 -16.17 -14.17 -3.20
C CYS A 55 -15.83 -13.77 -4.65
N GLY A 56 -16.50 -12.74 -5.20
CA GLY A 56 -16.25 -12.21 -6.55
C GLY A 56 -16.58 -13.20 -7.66
N ASP A 57 -16.64 -12.72 -8.90
CA ASP A 57 -16.68 -13.57 -10.10
C ASP A 57 -17.80 -14.64 -10.10
N GLY A 58 -18.97 -14.31 -9.54
CA GLY A 58 -20.11 -15.22 -9.40
C GLY A 58 -19.96 -16.28 -8.29
N GLY A 59 -18.91 -16.17 -7.48
CA GLY A 59 -18.63 -17.05 -6.35
C GLY A 59 -19.63 -16.90 -5.21
N THR A 60 -19.88 -18.01 -4.51
CA THR A 60 -20.81 -18.07 -3.37
C THR A 60 -20.05 -18.28 -2.07
N LEU A 61 -20.41 -17.49 -1.05
CA LEU A 61 -19.95 -17.62 0.32
C LEU A 61 -20.85 -18.58 1.10
N SER A 62 -20.24 -19.44 1.92
CA SER A 62 -20.95 -20.37 2.80
C SER A 62 -20.21 -20.55 4.13
N GLY A 63 -20.97 -20.81 5.20
CA GLY A 63 -20.45 -21.08 6.55
C GLY A 63 -21.50 -20.79 7.63
N THR A 64 -21.15 -21.00 8.90
CA THR A 64 -22.08 -20.71 10.01
C THR A 64 -22.28 -19.20 10.16
N GLY A 65 -23.54 -18.76 10.29
CA GLY A 65 -23.84 -17.32 10.48
C GLY A 65 -23.73 -16.47 9.22
N THR A 66 -23.67 -17.09 8.04
CA THR A 66 -23.69 -16.38 6.75
C THR A 66 -25.11 -16.08 6.29
N SER A 67 -25.36 -14.85 5.87
CA SER A 67 -26.57 -14.45 5.12
C SER A 67 -26.14 -13.60 3.92
N GLY A 68 -26.23 -14.17 2.72
CA GLY A 68 -25.64 -13.57 1.52
C GLY A 68 -24.13 -13.41 1.68
N LYS A 69 -23.64 -12.17 1.59
CA LYS A 69 -22.22 -11.81 1.78
C LYS A 69 -21.88 -11.39 3.22
N THR A 70 -22.86 -11.37 4.13
CA THR A 70 -22.66 -10.97 5.52
C THR A 70 -22.34 -12.18 6.38
N ILE A 71 -21.34 -12.03 7.25
CA ILE A 71 -21.02 -12.94 8.34
C ILE A 71 -21.26 -12.19 9.64
N SER A 72 -22.15 -12.69 10.49
CA SER A 72 -22.36 -12.16 11.84
C SER A 72 -21.83 -13.16 12.87
N LYS A 73 -20.73 -12.81 13.54
CA LYS A 73 -20.14 -13.62 14.61
C LYS A 73 -20.34 -12.96 15.96
N SER A 74 -21.08 -13.64 16.84
CA SER A 74 -21.27 -13.27 18.24
C SER A 74 -20.34 -14.03 19.20
N THR A 75 -19.37 -14.78 18.66
CA THR A 75 -18.33 -15.47 19.43
C THR A 75 -16.97 -15.31 18.73
N ASN A 76 -15.90 -15.27 19.52
CA ASN A 76 -14.53 -15.11 19.04
C ASN A 76 -13.83 -16.45 18.70
N PHE A 77 -14.54 -17.58 18.75
CA PHE A 77 -14.00 -18.88 18.34
C PHE A 77 -13.78 -18.94 16.83
N SER A 78 -12.76 -19.71 16.42
CA SER A 78 -12.49 -19.98 15.01
C SER A 78 -13.70 -20.61 14.33
N VAL A 79 -14.19 -19.98 13.27
CA VAL A 79 -15.25 -20.53 12.40
C VAL A 79 -14.77 -20.46 10.97
N SER A 80 -14.94 -21.56 10.25
CA SER A 80 -14.51 -21.70 8.86
C SER A 80 -15.62 -21.34 7.87
N TYR A 81 -15.22 -20.66 6.80
CA TYR A 81 -16.05 -20.21 5.69
C TYR A 81 -15.43 -20.67 4.38
N THR A 82 -16.26 -20.83 3.38
CA THR A 82 -15.85 -21.35 2.08
C THR A 82 -16.41 -20.47 0.96
N CYS A 83 -15.52 -20.01 0.09
CA CYS A 83 -15.86 -19.49 -1.23
C CYS A 83 -15.80 -20.62 -2.27
N THR A 84 -16.83 -20.68 -3.11
CA THR A 84 -16.97 -21.67 -4.19
C THR A 84 -17.32 -20.98 -5.50
N TRP A 85 -16.83 -21.50 -6.62
CA TRP A 85 -17.06 -20.97 -7.96
C TRP A 85 -17.46 -22.11 -8.91
N THR A 86 -18.20 -21.77 -9.96
CA THR A 86 -18.57 -22.73 -11.02
C THR A 86 -17.58 -22.73 -12.18
N THR A 87 -16.72 -21.71 -12.26
CA THR A 87 -15.70 -21.55 -13.30
C THR A 87 -14.31 -21.65 -12.71
N ALA A 88 -13.43 -22.36 -13.41
CA ALA A 88 -12.00 -22.35 -13.11
C ALA A 88 -11.39 -20.97 -13.40
N GLY A 89 -10.37 -20.60 -12.64
CA GLY A 89 -9.68 -19.32 -12.83
C GLY A 89 -9.19 -18.67 -11.54
N ALA A 90 -8.57 -17.50 -11.71
CA ALA A 90 -8.21 -16.64 -10.60
C ALA A 90 -9.44 -15.83 -10.18
N HIS A 91 -9.73 -15.78 -8.88
CA HIS A 91 -10.93 -15.14 -8.35
C HIS A 91 -10.55 -14.08 -7.32
N LYS A 92 -11.16 -12.90 -7.42
CA LYS A 92 -10.91 -11.81 -6.48
C LYS A 92 -11.91 -11.86 -5.32
N ILE A 93 -11.39 -11.98 -4.10
CA ILE A 93 -12.17 -11.97 -2.87
C ILE A 93 -11.99 -10.64 -2.14
N LYS A 94 -13.09 -10.02 -1.75
CA LYS A 94 -13.12 -8.77 -0.98
C LYS A 94 -13.58 -9.00 0.44
N PHE A 95 -12.94 -8.32 1.39
CA PHE A 95 -13.26 -8.35 2.80
C PHE A 95 -13.54 -6.95 3.30
N GLY A 96 -14.63 -6.80 4.05
CA GLY A 96 -15.03 -5.58 4.74
C GLY A 96 -15.56 -5.88 6.14
N GLY A 97 -16.06 -4.85 6.81
CA GLY A 97 -16.52 -4.94 8.20
C GLY A 97 -15.38 -4.73 9.19
N ALA A 98 -15.59 -5.09 10.45
CA ALA A 98 -14.58 -4.94 11.50
C ALA A 98 -14.79 -5.95 12.63
N ALA A 99 -13.68 -6.49 13.13
CA ALA A 99 -13.67 -7.24 14.37
C ALA A 99 -13.94 -6.32 15.58
N THR A 100 -14.57 -6.88 16.61
CA THR A 100 -14.90 -6.20 17.87
C THR A 100 -14.35 -6.90 19.09
N GLU A 101 -13.84 -8.13 18.95
CA GLU A 101 -13.10 -8.87 19.98
C GLU A 101 -12.32 -10.03 19.33
N TYR A 102 -11.23 -10.47 19.96
CA TYR A 102 -10.39 -11.58 19.49
C TYR A 102 -10.38 -12.75 20.47
N SER A 103 -10.10 -13.93 19.93
CA SER A 103 -9.86 -15.12 20.75
C SER A 103 -8.61 -14.94 21.61
N ILE A 104 -8.69 -15.37 22.87
CA ILE A 104 -7.57 -15.34 23.83
C ILE A 104 -7.00 -16.73 24.13
N VAL A 105 -7.35 -17.75 23.35
CA VAL A 105 -7.08 -19.16 23.70
C VAL A 105 -5.57 -19.44 23.63
N GLY A 106 -4.91 -19.21 24.77
CA GLY A 106 -3.47 -19.37 25.01
C GLY A 106 -2.66 -18.41 24.15
N LEU A 107 -1.97 -17.41 24.71
CA LEU A 107 -1.00 -16.56 23.99
C LEU A 107 0.28 -17.31 23.56
N ASP A 108 0.11 -18.57 23.18
CA ASP A 108 1.09 -19.49 22.66
C ASP A 108 0.83 -19.74 21.16
N VAL A 109 1.79 -20.33 20.46
CA VAL A 109 1.83 -20.49 19.00
C VAL A 109 0.79 -21.48 18.41
N THR A 110 -0.41 -21.59 18.98
CA THR A 110 -1.49 -22.38 18.38
C THR A 110 -2.11 -21.63 17.21
N SER A 111 -2.34 -22.32 16.09
CA SER A 111 -2.96 -21.79 14.87
C SER A 111 -4.36 -21.20 15.09
N ASP A 112 -4.99 -21.50 16.22
CA ASP A 112 -6.35 -21.07 16.54
C ASP A 112 -6.44 -19.58 16.94
N ASN A 113 -5.30 -18.94 17.22
CA ASN A 113 -5.26 -17.54 17.64
C ASN A 113 -5.23 -16.52 16.51
N ALA A 114 -4.96 -16.93 15.28
CA ALA A 114 -4.96 -16.00 14.16
C ALA A 114 -6.37 -15.41 13.99
N ALA A 115 -6.47 -14.08 13.96
CA ALA A 115 -7.72 -13.36 13.70
C ALA A 115 -8.35 -13.83 12.37
N ILE A 116 -7.50 -14.15 11.39
CA ILE A 116 -7.87 -14.77 10.14
C ILE A 116 -6.80 -15.75 9.64
N THR A 117 -7.25 -16.90 9.15
CA THR A 117 -6.42 -17.92 8.49
C THR A 117 -6.95 -18.20 7.09
N PHE A 118 -6.06 -18.39 6.11
CA PHE A 118 -6.42 -18.79 4.75
C PHE A 118 -5.88 -20.19 4.46
N TYR A 119 -6.66 -21.00 3.73
CA TYR A 119 -6.22 -22.34 3.30
C TYR A 119 -7.08 -22.85 2.15
N THR A 120 -6.62 -23.91 1.49
CA THR A 120 -7.40 -24.60 0.45
C THR A 120 -7.75 -26.01 0.90
N ALA A 121 -8.82 -26.58 0.33
CA ALA A 121 -9.26 -27.93 0.68
C ALA A 121 -8.38 -29.05 0.09
N VAL A 122 -7.45 -28.73 -0.81
CA VAL A 122 -6.59 -29.72 -1.45
C VAL A 122 -5.30 -29.93 -0.64
N SER A 123 -5.00 -31.21 -0.39
CA SER A 123 -3.87 -31.76 0.37
C SER A 123 -2.59 -30.93 0.26
N ASN A 124 -2.02 -30.59 1.43
CA ASN A 124 -0.74 -29.90 1.70
C ASN A 124 -0.83 -28.48 2.28
N ASN A 125 -1.97 -28.04 2.82
CA ASN A 125 -2.05 -26.75 3.52
C ASN A 125 -1.61 -25.56 2.62
N ALA A 126 -1.60 -25.73 1.30
CA ALA A 126 -1.07 -24.74 0.37
C ALA A 126 -2.07 -23.60 0.20
N VAL A 127 -1.64 -22.39 0.55
CA VAL A 127 -2.45 -21.17 0.42
C VAL A 127 -2.35 -20.68 -1.02
N LYS A 128 -3.46 -20.78 -1.77
CA LYS A 128 -3.53 -20.37 -3.18
C LYS A 128 -3.83 -18.87 -3.32
N ILE A 129 -2.95 -18.02 -2.80
CA ILE A 129 -3.04 -16.56 -2.93
C ILE A 129 -1.99 -16.07 -3.92
N ALA A 130 -2.42 -15.29 -4.91
CA ALA A 130 -1.58 -14.70 -5.96
C ALA A 130 -1.20 -13.24 -5.64
N SER A 131 -2.13 -12.48 -5.06
CA SER A 131 -1.92 -11.07 -4.73
C SER A 131 -2.84 -10.64 -3.60
N VAL A 132 -2.42 -9.59 -2.89
CA VAL A 132 -3.21 -8.95 -1.82
C VAL A 132 -3.14 -7.42 -1.95
N SER A 133 -4.20 -6.73 -1.54
CA SER A 133 -4.28 -5.26 -1.53
C SER A 133 -5.15 -4.74 -0.39
N GLY A 134 -5.03 -3.45 -0.07
CA GLY A 134 -5.77 -2.83 1.03
C GLY A 134 -5.08 -3.02 2.38
N SER A 135 -5.86 -3.07 3.46
CA SER A 135 -5.39 -3.25 4.82
C SER A 135 -6.18 -4.35 5.53
N LEU A 136 -5.46 -5.41 5.90
CA LEU A 136 -5.98 -6.46 6.76
C LEU A 136 -6.28 -5.91 8.16
N ALA A 137 -5.47 -4.97 8.63
CA ALA A 137 -5.64 -4.30 9.93
C ALA A 137 -6.90 -3.42 9.98
N ALA A 138 -7.43 -2.96 8.84
CA ALA A 138 -8.69 -2.22 8.81
C ALA A 138 -9.92 -3.14 9.03
N VAL A 139 -9.78 -4.44 8.74
CA VAL A 139 -10.79 -5.48 9.08
C VAL A 139 -10.55 -6.01 10.49
N PHE A 140 -9.28 -6.19 10.86
CA PHE A 140 -8.85 -6.70 12.16
C PHE A 140 -7.99 -5.66 12.90
N PRO A 141 -8.60 -4.59 13.43
CA PRO A 141 -7.87 -3.53 14.13
C PRO A 141 -7.49 -3.95 15.55
N GLN A 142 -6.49 -3.30 16.12
CA GLN A 142 -6.27 -3.34 17.56
C GLN A 142 -7.33 -2.48 18.26
N LEU A 143 -8.05 -3.10 19.20
CA LEU A 143 -9.24 -2.52 19.84
C LEU A 143 -8.91 -1.88 21.20
N GLY A 144 -7.73 -2.18 21.74
CA GLY A 144 -7.29 -1.78 23.06
C GLY A 144 -5.94 -2.39 23.38
N SER A 145 -5.61 -2.52 24.67
CA SER A 145 -4.32 -3.05 25.14
C SER A 145 -4.40 -4.44 25.76
N SER A 146 -5.60 -4.95 26.02
CA SER A 146 -5.80 -6.29 26.60
C SER A 146 -5.57 -7.36 25.54
N ALA A 147 -5.15 -8.56 25.94
CA ALA A 147 -4.89 -9.67 25.01
C ALA A 147 -6.08 -10.00 24.06
N SER A 148 -7.33 -9.94 24.54
CA SER A 148 -8.55 -10.12 23.72
C SER A 148 -8.81 -9.00 22.73
N GLN A 149 -8.04 -7.92 22.79
CA GLN A 149 -8.18 -6.71 21.97
C GLN A 149 -7.01 -6.53 21.00
N ILE A 150 -6.06 -7.46 21.00
CA ILE A 150 -4.91 -7.46 20.09
C ILE A 150 -5.13 -8.50 18.99
N PRO A 151 -5.19 -8.11 17.70
CA PRO A 151 -5.23 -9.07 16.60
C PRO A 151 -3.91 -9.83 16.50
N GLN A 152 -4.01 -11.09 16.12
CA GLN A 152 -2.87 -11.94 15.77
C GLN A 152 -2.99 -12.31 14.29
N PHE A 153 -1.90 -12.20 13.54
CA PHE A 153 -1.81 -12.57 12.12
C PHE A 153 -0.92 -13.80 11.93
N ILE A 154 -1.03 -14.74 12.88
CA ILE A 154 -0.23 -15.96 12.93
C ILE A 154 -0.50 -16.79 11.67
N ASP A 155 0.57 -17.19 10.98
CA ASP A 155 0.52 -18.04 9.78
C ASP A 155 -0.43 -17.55 8.65
N THR A 156 -0.93 -16.30 8.70
CA THR A 156 -2.07 -15.86 7.85
C THR A 156 -1.81 -16.07 6.35
N PHE A 157 -0.62 -15.74 5.86
CA PHE A 157 -0.22 -15.95 4.46
C PHE A 157 0.81 -17.07 4.32
N ARG A 158 1.02 -17.90 5.34
CA ARG A 158 2.08 -18.91 5.31
C ARG A 158 1.90 -19.87 4.13
N GLY A 159 3.00 -20.13 3.42
CA GLY A 159 3.01 -21.02 2.26
C GLY A 159 2.27 -20.47 1.04
N ALA A 160 1.97 -19.16 0.99
CA ALA A 160 1.47 -18.50 -0.21
C ALA A 160 2.59 -18.34 -1.25
N THR A 161 3.01 -19.46 -1.84
CA THR A 161 4.17 -19.54 -2.75
C THR A 161 4.01 -18.75 -4.05
N ASN A 162 2.77 -18.38 -4.42
CA ASN A 162 2.48 -17.55 -5.60
C ASN A 162 2.34 -16.05 -5.27
N LEU A 163 2.42 -15.66 -4.00
CA LEU A 163 2.38 -14.27 -3.57
C LEU A 163 3.75 -13.63 -3.80
N THR A 164 3.86 -12.78 -4.81
CA THR A 164 5.15 -12.20 -5.24
C THR A 164 5.45 -10.84 -4.61
N SER A 165 4.41 -10.11 -4.22
CA SER A 165 4.50 -8.79 -3.60
C SER A 165 3.39 -8.58 -2.58
N ILE A 166 3.69 -7.81 -1.54
CA ILE A 166 2.71 -7.36 -0.53
C ILE A 166 2.64 -5.83 -0.55
N PRO A 167 1.49 -5.19 -0.26
CA PRO A 167 1.38 -3.74 -0.20
C PRO A 167 1.91 -3.23 1.13
N SER A 168 2.48 -2.01 1.13
CA SER A 168 2.89 -1.33 2.38
C SER A 168 1.71 -1.07 3.32
N THR A 169 0.49 -0.97 2.79
CA THR A 169 -0.73 -0.70 3.54
C THR A 169 -1.31 -1.90 4.26
N LEU A 170 -0.77 -3.12 4.07
CA LEU A 170 -1.38 -4.37 4.54
C LEU A 170 -1.74 -4.36 6.03
N PHE A 171 -0.91 -3.70 6.85
CA PHE A 171 -1.09 -3.57 8.30
C PHE A 171 -1.36 -2.13 8.76
N SER A 172 -1.73 -1.24 7.84
CA SER A 172 -1.95 0.18 8.13
C SER A 172 -3.38 0.50 8.55
N GLY A 173 -3.59 1.57 9.32
CA GLY A 173 -4.94 2.10 9.63
C GLY A 173 -5.78 1.26 10.59
N GLY A 174 -5.21 0.18 11.14
CA GLY A 174 -5.83 -0.64 12.20
C GLY A 174 -5.31 -0.35 13.60
N ASN A 175 -4.55 0.73 13.79
CA ASN A 175 -3.95 1.12 15.07
C ASN A 175 -3.13 -0.01 15.73
N LEU A 176 -2.39 -0.79 14.93
CA LEU A 176 -1.60 -1.95 15.38
C LEU A 176 -0.35 -1.55 16.18
N THR A 177 -0.53 -0.72 17.21
CA THR A 177 0.54 -0.19 18.06
C THR A 177 1.32 -1.29 18.77
N GLY A 178 0.74 -2.47 18.97
CA GLY A 178 1.37 -3.60 19.64
C GLY A 178 1.20 -3.50 21.16
N GLY A 179 2.31 -3.65 21.89
CA GLY A 179 2.34 -3.66 23.36
C GLY A 179 2.65 -5.05 23.93
N SER A 180 2.81 -5.17 25.24
CA SER A 180 3.28 -6.41 25.90
C SER A 180 2.42 -7.64 25.59
N ASN A 181 1.15 -7.45 25.23
CA ASN A 181 0.21 -8.52 24.88
C ASN A 181 0.22 -8.90 23.39
N ALA A 182 0.96 -8.17 22.54
CA ALA A 182 1.15 -8.45 21.12
C ALA A 182 2.20 -9.54 20.84
N LYS A 183 2.35 -10.49 21.78
CA LYS A 183 3.23 -11.65 21.61
C LYS A 183 2.80 -12.43 20.38
N TYR A 184 3.75 -12.81 19.53
CA TYR A 184 3.51 -13.56 18.29
C TYR A 184 2.58 -12.89 17.26
N MET A 185 2.33 -11.58 17.35
CA MET A 185 1.39 -10.87 16.46
C MET A 185 1.62 -11.16 14.97
N PHE A 186 2.86 -11.29 14.54
CA PHE A 186 3.23 -11.61 13.15
C PHE A 186 4.00 -12.92 13.01
N TYR A 187 3.80 -13.86 13.94
CA TYR A 187 4.50 -15.14 13.91
C TYR A 187 4.19 -15.88 12.60
N LYS A 188 5.24 -16.15 11.82
CA LYS A 188 5.14 -16.84 10.51
C LYS A 188 4.11 -16.27 9.53
N THR A 189 3.71 -15.00 9.67
CA THR A 189 2.67 -14.41 8.81
C THR A 189 2.95 -14.59 7.31
N PHE A 190 4.21 -14.47 6.89
CA PHE A 190 4.66 -14.74 5.52
C PHE A 190 5.63 -15.93 5.45
N GLY A 191 5.66 -16.81 6.45
CA GLY A 191 6.54 -17.98 6.44
C GLY A 191 6.33 -18.82 5.19
N ASP A 192 7.38 -19.43 4.66
CA ASP A 192 7.34 -20.30 3.47
C ASP A 192 6.75 -19.62 2.21
N CYS A 193 6.65 -18.28 2.15
CA CYS A 193 6.23 -17.53 0.95
C CYS A 193 7.37 -17.47 -0.07
N THR A 194 7.66 -18.60 -0.72
CA THR A 194 8.82 -18.72 -1.62
C THR A 194 8.73 -17.87 -2.89
N GLY A 195 7.57 -17.30 -3.23
CA GLY A 195 7.42 -16.36 -4.34
C GLY A 195 7.69 -14.89 -3.97
N LEU A 196 7.70 -14.55 -2.68
CA LEU A 196 7.81 -13.16 -2.22
C LEU A 196 9.21 -12.61 -2.50
N THR A 197 9.31 -11.52 -3.26
CA THR A 197 10.62 -11.01 -3.73
C THR A 197 11.17 -9.84 -2.93
N ALA A 198 10.32 -9.05 -2.27
CA ALA A 198 10.72 -7.85 -1.53
C ALA A 198 9.81 -7.57 -0.32
N ILE A 199 10.37 -6.89 0.69
CA ILE A 199 9.62 -6.34 1.83
C ILE A 199 9.27 -4.89 1.51
N PRO A 200 8.00 -4.47 1.54
CA PRO A 200 7.65 -3.08 1.29
C PRO A 200 8.17 -2.16 2.39
N ALA A 201 8.60 -0.97 1.96
CA ALA A 201 8.76 0.15 2.86
C ALA A 201 7.44 0.43 3.60
N GLY A 202 7.52 0.61 4.92
CA GLY A 202 6.36 0.95 5.75
C GLY A 202 5.44 -0.21 6.12
N LEU A 203 5.74 -1.47 5.77
CA LEU A 203 4.86 -2.62 6.02
C LEU A 203 4.36 -2.72 7.48
N PHE A 204 5.22 -2.44 8.45
CA PHE A 204 4.91 -2.41 9.88
C PHE A 204 5.14 -1.01 10.49
N ALA A 205 4.94 0.06 9.72
CA ALA A 205 5.18 1.43 10.20
C ALA A 205 4.25 1.83 11.36
N ASP A 206 3.05 1.27 11.44
CA ASP A 206 2.07 1.55 12.50
C ASP A 206 2.36 0.79 13.80
N VAL A 207 3.31 -0.15 13.80
CA VAL A 207 3.71 -0.91 14.99
C VAL A 207 4.71 -0.10 15.79
N THR A 208 4.29 0.38 16.95
CA THR A 208 5.07 1.35 17.77
C THR A 208 5.62 0.77 19.06
N SER A 209 5.15 -0.40 19.49
CA SER A 209 5.52 -1.04 20.74
C SER A 209 5.90 -2.51 20.56
N ALA A 210 7.14 -2.84 20.89
CA ALA A 210 7.75 -4.15 20.81
C ALA A 210 7.08 -5.15 21.77
N ALA A 211 7.07 -6.41 21.37
CA ALA A 211 6.55 -7.51 22.16
C ALA A 211 7.38 -8.77 21.92
N ASN A 212 7.35 -9.67 22.90
CA ASN A 212 8.12 -10.91 22.83
C ASN A 212 7.72 -11.71 21.60
N SER A 213 8.71 -12.18 20.83
CA SER A 213 8.49 -13.00 19.63
C SER A 213 7.51 -12.41 18.59
N MET A 214 7.31 -11.08 18.58
CA MET A 214 6.32 -10.43 17.71
C MET A 214 6.53 -10.75 16.23
N PHE A 215 7.77 -10.74 15.75
CA PHE A 215 8.15 -11.04 14.37
C PHE A 215 8.83 -12.41 14.21
N TYR A 216 8.66 -13.30 15.19
CA TYR A 216 9.30 -14.61 15.16
C TYR A 216 8.95 -15.33 13.86
N LYS A 217 9.96 -15.71 13.06
CA LYS A 217 9.78 -16.40 11.78
C LYS A 217 8.88 -15.71 10.74
N THR A 218 8.62 -14.40 10.83
CA THR A 218 7.67 -13.73 9.92
C THR A 218 7.96 -13.94 8.44
N PHE A 219 9.24 -14.01 8.03
CA PHE A 219 9.69 -14.29 6.66
C PHE A 219 10.57 -15.55 6.58
N ASP A 220 10.44 -16.46 7.54
CA ASP A 220 11.14 -17.75 7.57
C ASP A 220 10.87 -18.53 6.28
N GLY A 221 11.90 -19.02 5.60
CA GLY A 221 11.76 -19.80 4.37
C GLY A 221 11.34 -19.02 3.12
N CYS A 222 11.29 -17.67 3.15
CA CYS A 222 11.06 -16.85 1.95
C CYS A 222 12.30 -16.84 1.04
N THR A 223 12.50 -17.91 0.27
CA THR A 223 13.73 -18.15 -0.50
C THR A 223 13.97 -17.18 -1.66
N SER A 224 12.92 -16.60 -2.24
CA SER A 224 13.04 -15.58 -3.30
C SER A 224 13.18 -14.15 -2.76
N LEU A 225 13.10 -13.97 -1.44
CA LEU A 225 13.19 -12.64 -0.83
C LEU A 225 14.62 -12.11 -0.99
N SER A 226 14.74 -11.02 -1.75
CA SER A 226 16.01 -10.51 -2.26
C SER A 226 16.20 -9.02 -1.97
N GLY A 227 17.44 -8.54 -2.18
CA GLY A 227 17.79 -7.16 -1.90
C GLY A 227 18.03 -6.94 -0.41
N PHE A 228 17.54 -5.83 0.13
CA PHE A 228 17.74 -5.46 1.53
C PHE A 228 16.43 -5.08 2.23
N ILE A 229 16.46 -5.09 3.56
CA ILE A 229 15.32 -4.75 4.41
C ILE A 229 15.21 -3.22 4.52
N PRO A 230 14.11 -2.60 4.09
CA PRO A 230 13.94 -1.15 4.25
C PRO A 230 13.92 -0.76 5.71
N SER A 231 14.67 0.27 6.12
CA SER A 231 14.61 0.73 7.51
C SER A 231 13.22 1.24 7.90
N THR A 232 12.43 1.69 6.91
CA THR A 232 11.07 2.17 7.13
C THR A 232 10.06 1.05 7.27
N ALA A 233 10.41 -0.21 6.97
CA ALA A 233 9.53 -1.36 7.17
C ALA A 233 9.07 -1.48 8.64
N PHE A 234 9.87 -1.01 9.59
CA PHE A 234 9.60 -1.02 11.03
C PHE A 234 9.70 0.38 11.66
N ALA A 235 9.36 1.42 10.90
CA ALA A 235 9.56 2.82 11.31
C ALA A 235 8.93 3.17 12.67
N GLY A 236 7.76 2.60 12.99
CA GLY A 236 7.05 2.87 14.24
C GLY A 236 7.85 2.48 15.49
N LEU A 237 8.49 1.30 15.48
CA LEU A 237 9.32 0.82 16.60
C LEU A 237 10.55 1.71 16.80
N ILE A 238 11.14 2.15 15.70
CA ILE A 238 12.33 3.02 15.69
C ILE A 238 11.97 4.39 16.24
N ALA A 239 10.91 5.02 15.69
CA ALA A 239 10.49 6.37 16.07
C ALA A 239 10.07 6.47 17.53
N ASN A 240 9.53 5.40 18.11
CA ASN A 240 9.08 5.37 19.50
C ASN A 240 10.14 4.87 20.49
N ASN A 241 11.38 4.63 20.05
CA ASN A 241 12.45 4.08 20.88
C ASN A 241 11.98 2.89 21.73
N SER A 242 11.24 1.98 21.07
CA SER A 242 10.54 0.89 21.75
C SER A 242 11.53 0.04 22.56
N PRO A 243 11.17 -0.56 23.71
CA PRO A 243 12.11 -1.38 24.47
C PRO A 243 12.51 -2.66 23.75
N THR A 244 13.59 -3.30 24.20
CA THR A 244 13.96 -4.63 23.70
C THR A 244 12.92 -5.66 24.13
N ALA A 245 12.65 -6.62 23.24
CA ALA A 245 11.74 -7.72 23.52
C ALA A 245 12.41 -9.05 23.19
N THR A 246 12.18 -10.05 24.03
CA THR A 246 12.83 -11.36 23.95
C THR A 246 12.41 -12.06 22.67
N SER A 247 13.39 -12.59 21.92
CA SER A 247 13.18 -13.37 20.69
C SER A 247 12.32 -12.69 19.62
N MET A 248 12.13 -11.36 19.70
CA MET A 248 11.25 -10.61 18.80
C MET A 248 11.57 -10.85 17.32
N TRP A 249 12.86 -11.00 17.01
CA TRP A 249 13.39 -11.14 15.65
C TRP A 249 13.96 -12.52 15.34
N SER A 250 13.88 -13.47 16.28
CA SER A 250 14.52 -14.77 16.10
C SER A 250 13.95 -15.47 14.86
N ASP A 251 14.82 -15.98 14.02
CA ASP A 251 14.47 -16.67 12.77
C ASP A 251 13.59 -15.84 11.82
N THR A 252 13.40 -14.52 12.02
CA THR A 252 12.53 -13.68 11.19
C THR A 252 12.91 -13.78 9.73
N PHE A 253 14.21 -13.90 9.44
CA PHE A 253 14.76 -13.99 8.09
C PHE A 253 15.51 -15.31 7.86
N ASN A 254 15.24 -16.35 8.65
CA ASN A 254 15.83 -17.67 8.44
C ASN A 254 15.46 -18.20 7.03
N GLY A 255 16.41 -18.82 6.34
CA GLY A 255 16.17 -19.33 4.98
C GLY A 255 16.04 -18.27 3.86
N THR A 256 16.18 -16.97 4.16
CA THR A 256 16.19 -15.88 3.16
C THR A 256 17.56 -15.73 2.49
N GLN A 257 17.83 -16.62 1.54
CA GLN A 257 19.17 -16.78 0.95
C GLN A 257 19.61 -15.59 0.08
N LEU A 258 18.65 -14.84 -0.48
CA LEU A 258 18.92 -13.72 -1.40
C LEU A 258 18.89 -12.34 -0.72
N LEU A 259 18.55 -12.25 0.58
CA LEU A 259 18.69 -11.02 1.34
C LEU A 259 20.19 -10.74 1.54
N THR A 260 20.66 -9.64 0.97
CA THR A 260 22.07 -9.22 1.01
C THR A 260 22.32 -8.22 2.13
N SER A 261 23.60 -8.00 2.44
CA SER A 261 24.02 -6.83 3.20
C SER A 261 23.72 -5.54 2.42
N CYS A 262 23.79 -4.40 3.10
CA CYS A 262 23.52 -3.10 2.52
C CYS A 262 24.40 -2.81 1.28
N PRO A 263 23.80 -2.57 0.09
CA PRO A 263 24.55 -2.29 -1.13
C PRO A 263 25.16 -0.88 -1.11
N SER A 264 26.09 -0.60 -2.03
CA SER A 264 26.66 0.75 -2.21
C SER A 264 25.56 1.79 -2.47
N GLY A 265 25.64 2.97 -1.85
CA GLY A 265 24.57 3.98 -1.95
C GLY A 265 23.40 3.73 -0.99
N THR A 266 23.63 2.93 0.05
CA THR A 266 22.75 2.84 1.22
C THR A 266 23.49 3.20 2.51
N VAL A 267 22.74 3.60 3.53
CA VAL A 267 23.23 3.73 4.90
C VAL A 267 22.66 2.58 5.72
N GLN A 268 23.55 1.86 6.40
CA GLN A 268 23.20 0.89 7.43
C GLN A 268 22.51 1.63 8.57
N TYR A 269 21.31 1.17 8.92
CA TYR A 269 20.59 1.75 10.04
C TYR A 269 20.77 0.87 11.26
N THR A 270 21.61 1.32 12.19
CA THR A 270 21.81 0.53 13.38
C THR A 270 20.66 0.70 14.36
N THR A 271 19.84 -0.32 14.59
CA THR A 271 18.82 -0.33 15.65
C THR A 271 19.34 -1.13 16.83
N GLN A 272 18.81 -0.87 18.03
CA GLN A 272 19.06 -1.69 19.23
C GLN A 272 18.68 -3.18 19.08
N TYR A 273 18.22 -3.61 17.89
CA TYR A 273 17.67 -4.93 17.62
C TYR A 273 18.43 -5.75 16.56
N GLU A 274 19.36 -5.15 15.80
CA GLU A 274 20.00 -5.85 14.65
C GLU A 274 20.80 -7.08 15.05
N SER A 275 21.33 -7.13 16.28
CA SER A 275 22.02 -8.32 16.79
C SER A 275 21.15 -9.58 16.70
N ASN A 276 19.83 -9.41 16.61
CA ASN A 276 18.84 -10.48 16.63
C ASN A 276 18.22 -10.77 15.25
N TRP A 277 18.63 -10.06 14.19
CA TRP A 277 18.07 -10.17 12.82
C TRP A 277 18.69 -11.32 12.00
N ASP A 278 19.13 -12.40 12.66
CA ASP A 278 19.81 -13.54 12.01
C ASP A 278 21.02 -13.12 11.13
N GLY A 279 21.72 -12.04 11.51
CA GLY A 279 22.85 -11.48 10.76
C GLY A 279 22.47 -10.61 9.55
N LYS A 280 21.19 -10.29 9.36
CA LYS A 280 20.70 -9.29 8.40
C LYS A 280 20.60 -7.92 9.05
N VAL A 281 20.64 -6.84 8.25
CA VAL A 281 20.57 -5.45 8.74
C VAL A 281 19.59 -4.62 7.92
N SER A 282 19.01 -3.59 8.56
CA SER A 282 18.18 -2.59 7.87
C SER A 282 19.05 -1.60 7.10
N CYS A 283 18.59 -1.22 5.90
CA CYS A 283 19.26 -0.19 5.09
C CYS A 283 18.27 0.86 4.58
N ASN A 284 18.78 2.05 4.31
CA ASN A 284 18.07 3.11 3.60
C ASN A 284 18.82 3.53 2.34
N CYS A 285 18.10 3.78 1.25
CA CYS A 285 18.67 4.41 0.07
C CYS A 285 19.19 5.81 0.41
N THR A 286 20.38 6.15 -0.09
CA THR A 286 21.02 7.45 0.15
C THR A 286 21.02 8.32 -1.09
N GLY A 287 21.22 9.63 -0.89
CA GLY A 287 21.37 10.57 -1.99
C GLY A 287 20.13 10.62 -2.88
N ALA A 288 20.32 10.67 -4.19
CA ALA A 288 19.25 10.74 -5.19
C ALA A 288 18.59 9.38 -5.49
N ASN A 289 18.53 8.45 -4.54
CA ASN A 289 17.90 7.15 -4.72
C ASN A 289 16.68 6.96 -3.80
N PHE A 290 15.71 6.17 -4.26
CA PHE A 290 14.55 5.72 -3.49
C PHE A 290 14.42 4.20 -3.54
N TYR A 291 13.80 3.61 -2.53
CA TYR A 291 13.55 2.17 -2.48
C TYR A 291 12.38 1.81 -3.40
N ALA A 292 12.62 0.93 -4.37
CA ALA A 292 11.59 0.38 -5.24
C ALA A 292 11.93 -1.06 -5.63
N ALA A 293 10.92 -1.94 -5.58
CA ALA A 293 11.02 -3.33 -6.03
C ALA A 293 12.26 -4.07 -5.49
N GLY A 294 12.60 -3.90 -4.20
CA GLY A 294 13.73 -4.61 -3.57
C GLY A 294 15.09 -3.92 -3.73
N THR A 295 15.19 -2.79 -4.42
CA THR A 295 16.47 -2.14 -4.72
C THR A 295 16.44 -0.61 -4.55
N CYS A 296 17.61 0.01 -4.42
CA CYS A 296 17.71 1.46 -4.53
C CYS A 296 17.73 1.88 -6.00
N THR A 297 16.65 2.53 -6.41
CA THR A 297 16.46 3.05 -7.76
C THR A 297 16.78 4.54 -7.78
N ALA A 298 17.48 4.99 -8.81
CA ALA A 298 17.75 6.41 -9.00
C ALA A 298 16.44 7.18 -9.19
N CYS A 299 16.33 8.33 -8.53
CA CYS A 299 15.32 9.31 -8.83
C CYS A 299 15.37 9.69 -10.33
N PRO A 300 14.23 10.08 -10.95
CA PRO A 300 14.20 10.52 -12.34
C PRO A 300 15.21 11.63 -12.59
N ALA A 301 15.75 11.69 -13.82
CA ALA A 301 16.73 12.70 -14.19
C ALA A 301 16.22 14.12 -13.87
N GLY A 302 17.05 14.92 -13.18
CA GLY A 302 16.70 16.25 -12.69
C GLY A 302 16.18 16.30 -11.25
N TYR A 303 15.92 15.16 -10.61
CA TYR A 303 15.52 15.08 -9.19
C TYR A 303 16.68 14.68 -8.26
N ASP A 304 17.75 15.46 -8.27
CA ASP A 304 18.98 15.22 -7.52
C ASP A 304 19.12 16.08 -6.23
N SER A 305 18.13 16.88 -5.89
CA SER A 305 18.29 17.87 -4.83
C SER A 305 18.04 17.38 -3.42
N ASN A 306 17.26 16.30 -3.27
CA ASN A 306 17.08 15.68 -1.98
C ASN A 306 18.16 14.63 -1.78
N THR A 307 19.20 14.96 -1.01
CA THR A 307 20.21 13.98 -0.60
C THR A 307 19.82 13.23 0.68
N ASN A 308 18.65 13.49 1.26
CA ASN A 308 18.22 12.83 2.49
C ASN A 308 18.03 11.33 2.24
N ASN A 309 18.52 10.53 3.17
CA ASN A 309 18.41 9.08 3.10
C ASN A 309 16.97 8.64 3.42
N GLY A 310 16.61 7.45 2.97
CA GLY A 310 15.36 6.77 3.37
C GLY A 310 14.15 7.11 2.50
N LYS A 311 14.34 7.56 1.26
CA LYS A 311 13.24 7.65 0.29
C LYS A 311 12.72 6.24 -0.03
N THR A 312 11.41 6.11 -0.10
CA THR A 312 10.64 4.88 -0.30
C THR A 312 9.79 4.90 -1.55
N ASP A 313 9.65 6.06 -2.20
CA ASP A 313 8.86 6.22 -3.40
C ASP A 313 9.43 7.35 -4.27
N VAL A 314 9.18 7.27 -5.58
CA VAL A 314 9.62 8.28 -6.54
C VAL A 314 9.04 9.67 -6.23
N SER A 315 7.84 9.73 -5.63
CA SER A 315 7.24 10.98 -5.17
C SER A 315 8.15 11.74 -4.22
N GLN A 316 8.98 11.08 -3.41
CA GLN A 316 9.87 11.73 -2.45
C GLN A 316 11.18 12.27 -3.05
N CYS A 317 11.41 12.00 -4.34
CA CYS A 317 12.49 12.62 -5.09
C CYS A 317 12.20 14.13 -5.24
N GLN A 318 13.23 14.97 -5.12
CA GLN A 318 13.07 16.42 -5.20
C GLN A 318 14.00 17.03 -6.24
N ILE A 319 13.57 18.17 -6.80
CA ILE A 319 14.35 19.06 -7.65
C ILE A 319 14.68 20.33 -6.87
N SER A 320 15.90 20.83 -6.99
CA SER A 320 16.30 22.14 -6.49
C SER A 320 16.35 23.10 -7.65
N CYS A 321 15.60 24.18 -7.51
CA CYS A 321 15.63 25.31 -8.41
C CYS A 321 16.02 26.57 -7.62
N ALA A 322 16.34 27.66 -8.32
CA ALA A 322 16.65 28.94 -7.67
C ALA A 322 15.54 29.47 -6.74
N ALA A 323 14.31 28.99 -6.89
CA ALA A 323 13.15 29.34 -6.07
C ALA A 323 12.92 28.42 -4.84
N GLY A 324 13.71 27.36 -4.65
CA GLY A 324 13.56 26.40 -3.55
C GLY A 324 13.63 24.93 -3.97
N THR A 325 13.23 24.03 -3.06
CA THR A 325 13.24 22.58 -3.26
C THR A 325 11.80 22.05 -3.40
N PHE A 326 11.54 21.21 -4.41
CA PHE A 326 10.20 20.77 -4.79
C PHE A 326 10.11 19.26 -4.98
N VAL A 327 8.97 18.67 -4.61
CA VAL A 327 8.74 17.21 -4.53
C VAL A 327 8.05 16.69 -5.80
N ALA A 328 8.36 15.46 -6.24
CA ALA A 328 7.73 14.85 -7.41
C ALA A 328 6.26 14.47 -7.14
N THR A 329 5.34 14.83 -8.03
CA THR A 329 3.98 14.29 -8.03
C THR A 329 3.87 13.19 -9.08
N PRO A 330 3.55 11.92 -8.71
CA PRO A 330 3.34 10.86 -9.70
C PRO A 330 2.07 11.15 -10.50
N ALA A 331 2.15 11.19 -11.82
CA ALA A 331 0.97 11.18 -12.69
C ALA A 331 0.87 9.83 -13.41
N THR A 332 -0.27 9.16 -13.26
CA THR A 332 -0.65 8.02 -14.09
C THR A 332 -0.99 8.55 -15.48
N VAL A 333 -0.08 8.41 -16.45
CA VAL A 333 -0.35 8.81 -17.84
C VAL A 333 -0.46 7.56 -18.70
N GLY A 334 -1.69 7.22 -19.09
CA GLY A 334 -2.00 6.14 -20.04
C GLY A 334 -1.72 6.50 -21.50
N SER A 335 -0.65 7.24 -21.80
CA SER A 335 -0.30 7.66 -23.16
C SER A 335 1.20 7.95 -23.23
N THR A 336 1.87 7.40 -24.24
CA THR A 336 3.34 7.43 -24.47
C THR A 336 3.94 8.81 -24.76
N ASP A 337 3.25 9.91 -24.46
CA ASP A 337 3.63 11.23 -24.98
C ASP A 337 3.73 12.37 -23.94
N TYR A 338 3.35 12.21 -22.66
CA TYR A 338 3.45 13.32 -21.71
C TYR A 338 3.63 12.87 -20.25
N THR A 339 4.37 13.67 -19.47
CA THR A 339 4.32 13.66 -17.99
C THR A 339 3.68 14.97 -17.53
N ARG A 340 2.63 14.88 -16.72
CA ARG A 340 1.93 16.05 -16.16
C ARG A 340 2.36 16.25 -14.71
N LEU A 341 2.97 17.40 -14.39
CA LEU A 341 3.19 17.83 -13.00
C LEU A 341 2.02 18.75 -12.60
N GLU A 342 1.22 18.35 -11.61
CA GLU A 342 0.28 19.27 -10.94
C GLU A 342 0.99 19.94 -9.76
N TYR A 343 0.89 21.27 -9.69
CA TYR A 343 1.49 22.14 -8.68
C TYR A 343 0.40 22.73 -7.77
N ILE A 344 0.72 22.86 -6.47
CA ILE A 344 -0.06 23.65 -5.50
C ILE A 344 0.82 24.85 -5.08
N GLU A 345 0.34 26.07 -5.30
CA GLU A 345 1.02 27.33 -4.92
C GLU A 345 0.95 27.61 -3.41
N ASN A 346 2.01 28.22 -2.86
CA ASN A 346 2.04 28.92 -1.56
C ASN A 346 2.19 30.45 -1.83
N PRO A 347 1.66 31.36 -0.99
CA PRO A 347 1.14 32.68 -1.39
C PRO A 347 2.20 33.76 -1.67
N ASN A 348 3.49 33.44 -1.74
CA ASN A 348 4.56 34.43 -1.92
C ASN A 348 5.10 34.47 -3.36
N GLY A 349 4.22 34.23 -4.33
CA GLY A 349 4.45 34.13 -5.77
C GLY A 349 5.78 34.66 -6.33
N LYS A 350 6.49 33.80 -7.06
CA LYS A 350 7.33 34.16 -8.22
C LYS A 350 7.54 32.92 -9.11
N TYR A 351 6.93 33.02 -10.30
CA TYR A 351 6.83 32.17 -11.51
C TYR A 351 7.64 30.88 -11.71
N ILE A 352 7.02 29.95 -12.44
CA ILE A 352 7.44 28.58 -12.83
C ILE A 352 7.87 28.54 -14.30
N ASN A 353 8.98 27.86 -14.61
CA ASN A 353 9.29 27.37 -15.96
C ASN A 353 8.64 25.99 -16.14
N THR A 354 7.63 25.88 -16.99
CA THR A 354 6.98 24.60 -17.30
C THR A 354 7.89 23.82 -18.25
N GLY A 355 8.72 22.92 -17.70
CA GLY A 355 9.55 22.02 -18.49
C GLY A 355 8.70 21.19 -19.45
N PHE A 356 8.71 21.55 -20.73
CA PHE A 356 8.27 20.68 -21.80
C PHE A 356 9.52 20.03 -22.39
N THR A 357 9.66 18.71 -22.27
CA THR A 357 10.58 17.97 -23.13
C THR A 357 9.90 17.73 -24.47
N HIS A 358 10.46 18.35 -25.51
CA HIS A 358 10.01 18.19 -26.89
C HIS A 358 10.30 16.77 -27.37
N ASN A 359 9.27 16.04 -27.79
CA ASN A 359 9.44 14.88 -28.67
C ASN A 359 9.84 15.42 -30.06
N PRO A 360 11.05 15.14 -30.57
CA PRO A 360 11.53 15.68 -31.85
C PRO A 360 10.68 15.25 -33.06
N ASN A 361 9.81 14.25 -32.88
CA ASN A 361 8.91 13.73 -33.91
C ASN A 361 7.46 14.24 -33.77
N ALA A 362 7.13 15.06 -32.77
CA ALA A 362 5.78 15.57 -32.56
C ALA A 362 5.49 16.84 -33.38
N THR A 363 4.46 16.79 -34.21
CA THR A 363 4.09 17.89 -35.14
C THR A 363 3.19 18.96 -34.51
N THR A 364 2.77 18.80 -33.25
CA THR A 364 1.90 19.77 -32.56
C THR A 364 2.14 19.75 -31.05
N ILE A 365 2.34 20.92 -30.44
CA ILE A 365 2.43 21.09 -28.98
C ILE A 365 1.07 21.60 -28.49
N ARG A 366 0.42 20.90 -27.55
CA ARG A 366 -0.80 21.38 -26.87
C ARG A 366 -0.60 21.31 -25.36
N GLY A 367 -0.51 22.47 -24.71
CA GLY A 367 -0.51 22.61 -23.25
C GLY A 367 -1.76 23.35 -22.78
N VAL A 368 -2.27 23.00 -21.58
CA VAL A 368 -3.32 23.76 -20.89
C VAL A 368 -2.67 24.55 -19.76
N LEU A 369 -2.66 25.88 -19.86
CA LEU A 369 -2.29 26.77 -18.76
C LEU A 369 -3.57 27.14 -18.00
N ARG A 370 -3.74 26.64 -16.77
CA ARG A 370 -4.76 27.17 -15.84
C ARG A 370 -4.07 28.10 -14.86
N VAL A 371 -4.46 29.37 -14.88
CA VAL A 371 -4.04 30.35 -13.87
C VAL A 371 -5.18 30.50 -12.86
N GLY A 372 -4.95 30.11 -11.62
CA GLY A 372 -5.87 30.37 -10.51
C GLY A 372 -5.59 31.74 -9.92
N VAL A 373 -6.61 32.58 -9.72
CA VAL A 373 -6.47 33.87 -9.03
C VAL A 373 -7.12 33.73 -7.66
N SER A 374 -6.36 33.92 -6.57
CA SER A 374 -6.89 33.93 -5.21
C SER A 374 -7.51 35.30 -4.89
N ALA A 375 -8.77 35.31 -4.47
CA ALA A 375 -9.52 36.51 -4.10
C ALA A 375 -9.13 36.97 -2.70
N ASN A 376 -8.17 37.89 -2.61
CA ASN A 376 -8.10 38.94 -1.59
C ASN A 376 -6.93 39.89 -1.91
N LEU A 377 -7.19 40.89 -2.74
CA LEU A 377 -6.32 42.06 -2.93
C LEU A 377 -7.04 43.29 -2.37
N PRO A 378 -6.50 43.99 -1.35
CA PRO A 378 -6.98 45.30 -1.00
C PRO A 378 -6.54 46.26 -2.12
N ASN A 379 -7.53 46.83 -2.82
CA ASN A 379 -7.45 47.60 -4.06
C ASN A 379 -7.58 46.73 -5.32
N SER A 380 -8.83 46.40 -5.63
CA SER A 380 -9.26 45.91 -6.93
C SER A 380 -8.81 46.84 -8.07
N LYS A 381 -7.87 46.36 -8.89
CA LYS A 381 -7.80 46.76 -10.30
C LYS A 381 -8.18 45.54 -11.14
N ASN A 382 -9.23 45.72 -11.94
CA ASN A 382 -9.80 44.71 -12.82
C ASN A 382 -8.71 44.03 -13.66
N VAL A 383 -8.62 42.70 -13.59
CA VAL A 383 -7.87 41.91 -14.57
C VAL A 383 -8.76 41.80 -15.80
N ASN A 384 -8.51 42.65 -16.79
CA ASN A 384 -9.17 42.58 -18.09
C ASN A 384 -8.49 41.50 -18.94
N PHE A 385 -9.20 40.42 -19.25
CA PHE A 385 -8.77 39.48 -20.28
C PHE A 385 -9.18 40.04 -21.65
N ILE A 386 -8.21 40.61 -22.39
CA ILE A 386 -8.40 40.92 -23.82
C ILE A 386 -8.11 39.63 -24.60
N GLY A 387 -9.03 39.24 -25.50
CA GLY A 387 -9.11 37.96 -26.23
C GLY A 387 -7.88 37.60 -27.08
N ASN A 388 -7.84 36.51 -27.84
CA ASN A 388 -8.91 35.74 -28.49
C ASN A 388 -8.38 34.35 -28.89
N GLN A 389 -9.30 33.47 -29.28
CA GLN A 389 -9.00 32.21 -29.97
C GLN A 389 -8.01 32.39 -31.14
N VAL A 390 -7.18 31.37 -31.38
CA VAL A 390 -6.44 31.23 -32.64
C VAL A 390 -7.04 30.08 -33.43
N SER A 391 -7.92 30.39 -34.38
CA SER A 391 -8.25 29.51 -35.50
C SER A 391 -7.31 29.81 -36.67
N LYS A 392 -6.87 28.76 -37.37
CA LYS A 392 -5.95 28.88 -38.51
C LYS A 392 -6.72 29.13 -39.80
N SER A 393 -6.28 30.11 -40.59
CA SER A 393 -6.48 30.12 -42.04
C SER A 393 -5.16 30.51 -42.71
N GLY A 394 -4.78 29.78 -43.77
CA GLY A 394 -3.60 30.08 -44.58
C GLY A 394 -2.33 29.34 -44.14
N GLY A 395 -1.78 28.53 -45.04
CA GLY A 395 -0.47 27.90 -44.87
C GLY A 395 0.63 28.92 -45.10
N TYR A 396 1.63 28.96 -44.22
CA TYR A 396 3.06 28.94 -44.50
C TYR A 396 3.78 28.67 -43.16
N SER A 397 4.84 27.88 -43.23
CA SER A 397 5.73 27.54 -42.12
C SER A 397 6.61 28.75 -41.79
N LEU A 398 6.47 29.31 -40.59
CA LEU A 398 7.53 30.05 -39.90
C LEU A 398 7.36 29.83 -38.39
N GLY A 399 8.39 29.26 -37.76
CA GLY A 399 8.43 29.00 -36.33
C GLY A 399 8.44 30.30 -35.53
N TRP A 400 7.52 30.42 -34.60
CA TRP A 400 7.51 31.50 -33.61
C TRP A 400 7.81 30.93 -32.23
N ASN A 401 8.92 31.38 -31.64
CA ASN A 401 9.07 31.37 -30.19
C ASN A 401 8.33 32.60 -29.66
N ALA A 402 7.23 32.39 -28.93
CA ALA A 402 6.59 33.47 -28.19
C ALA A 402 7.39 33.73 -26.91
N TYR A 403 8.16 34.83 -26.87
CA TYR A 403 8.80 35.32 -25.66
C TYR A 403 7.92 36.40 -25.03
N PHE A 404 7.50 36.21 -23.79
CA PHE A 404 6.84 37.26 -23.01
C PHE A 404 7.88 37.97 -22.13
N LYS A 405 7.95 39.29 -22.23
CA LYS A 405 8.85 40.14 -21.44
C LYS A 405 8.01 41.03 -20.53
N LEU A 406 7.98 40.74 -19.23
CA LEU A 406 7.35 41.60 -18.22
C LEU A 406 8.39 42.63 -17.75
N TRP A 407 8.04 43.92 -17.80
CA TRP A 407 8.82 45.00 -17.19
C TRP A 407 8.05 45.57 -16.00
N THR A 408 8.77 45.96 -14.96
CA THR A 408 8.24 46.75 -13.85
C THR A 408 8.67 48.20 -14.05
N GLU A 409 7.73 49.14 -14.19
CA GLU A 409 8.04 50.56 -14.03
C GLU A 409 8.32 50.85 -12.55
N ALA A 410 9.47 51.45 -12.25
CA ALA A 410 9.79 51.90 -10.90
C ALA A 410 8.93 53.12 -10.55
N PRO A 411 8.42 53.25 -9.31
CA PRO A 411 7.74 54.45 -8.87
C PRO A 411 8.77 55.56 -8.62
N ASN A 412 8.43 56.80 -9.04
CA ASN A 412 9.09 58.02 -8.54
C ASN A 412 8.94 58.15 -7.02
#